data_AF-A0A4S1ZET5-F1
#
_entry.id   AF-A0A4S1ZET5-F1
#
_cell.length_a   1.000
_cell.length_b   1.000
_cell.length_c   1.000
_cell.angle_alpha   90.00
_cell.angle_beta   90.00
_cell.angle_gamma   90.00
#
_symmetry.space_group_name_H-M   'P 1'
#
loop_
_entity.id
_entity.type
_entity.pdbx_description
1 polymer ?
#
loop_
_entity_poly.entity_id
_entity_poly.type
_entity_poly.pdbx_seq_one_letter_code
_entity_poly.pdbx_strand_id
1 'polypeptide(L)'
;MKRGFVYKDDKTHKFWWIDYSGCSFAVGYGRCDRIGTFGLKEFDTEEECRKEAEKIIRSKIKKGYVEDENFDFVNRLYLDNEEYGLNPKTSHPRFAEHFREDFYYSECDEEAPFGSDEGHDTLTGIYEYIRKMPDFDFDAFPRKFIEEACGMTYVAADTLDAEEVQEMSSDMMTEMNMVQSDIVTYATAFAQIKITGLISSGLKERGIQAIKRLSLIDGMPWNENEIQRKMIDDLMSFSFTV
;
A
#
# COMPACT_ATOMS: atom_id res chain seq x y z
N MET A 1 3.89 -7.27 -19.37
CA MET A 1 4.93 -8.33 -19.30
C MET A 1 5.84 -7.99 -18.15
N LYS A 2 6.04 -8.92 -17.22
CA LYS A 2 6.93 -8.73 -16.06
C LYS A 2 8.14 -9.65 -16.16
N ARG A 3 9.35 -9.10 -16.04
CA ARG A 3 10.63 -9.82 -16.24
C ARG A 3 11.63 -9.45 -15.15
N GLY A 4 12.30 -10.44 -14.59
CA GLY A 4 13.26 -10.29 -13.49
C GLY A 4 14.67 -10.66 -13.92
N PHE A 5 15.65 -9.93 -13.39
CA PHE A 5 17.05 -10.10 -13.74
C PHE A 5 17.92 -9.98 -12.50
N VAL A 6 18.99 -10.78 -12.46
CA VAL A 6 19.95 -10.80 -11.37
C VAL A 6 21.34 -10.47 -11.91
N TYR A 7 22.08 -9.68 -11.14
CA TYR A 7 23.50 -9.45 -11.35
C TYR A 7 24.24 -9.90 -10.09
N LYS A 8 25.28 -10.71 -10.27
CA LYS A 8 26.12 -11.19 -9.18
C LYS A 8 27.59 -11.17 -9.58
N ASP A 9 28.40 -10.53 -8.76
CA ASP A 9 29.86 -10.62 -8.77
C ASP A 9 30.38 -10.94 -7.36
N ASP A 10 31.69 -10.95 -7.16
CA ASP A 10 32.30 -11.27 -5.87
C ASP A 10 31.94 -10.28 -4.75
N LYS A 11 31.46 -9.08 -5.09
CA LYS A 11 31.22 -7.98 -4.14
C LYS A 11 29.74 -7.65 -3.95
N THR A 12 28.90 -7.97 -4.92
CA THR A 12 27.55 -7.45 -5.03
C THR A 12 26.59 -8.49 -5.61
N HIS A 13 25.38 -8.49 -5.06
CA HIS A 13 24.25 -9.27 -5.55
C HIS A 13 23.06 -8.32 -5.69
N LYS A 14 22.64 -8.06 -6.92
CA LYS A 14 21.65 -7.03 -7.27
C LYS A 14 20.53 -7.64 -8.08
N PHE A 15 19.35 -7.06 -7.94
CA PHE A 15 18.20 -7.35 -8.78
C PHE A 15 17.85 -6.14 -9.63
N TRP A 16 17.23 -6.42 -10.77
CA TRP A 16 16.53 -5.45 -11.58
C TRP A 16 15.34 -6.16 -12.21
N TRP A 17 14.15 -5.59 -12.11
CA TRP A 17 12.98 -6.09 -12.81
C TRP A 17 12.31 -4.97 -13.58
N ILE A 18 11.49 -5.35 -14.56
CA ILE A 18 10.66 -4.46 -15.35
C ILE A 18 9.27 -5.07 -15.54
N ASP A 19 8.22 -4.24 -15.40
CA ASP A 19 6.85 -4.55 -15.79
C ASP A 19 6.37 -3.52 -16.81
N TYR A 20 6.21 -3.91 -18.06
CA TYR A 20 5.77 -3.04 -19.15
C TYR A 20 4.53 -3.59 -19.84
N SER A 21 3.49 -2.76 -19.97
CA SER A 21 2.28 -3.08 -20.75
C SER A 21 1.51 -1.79 -21.05
N GLY A 22 0.80 -1.74 -22.17
CA GLY A 22 0.15 -0.50 -22.60
C GLY A 22 1.17 0.63 -22.72
N CYS A 23 0.79 1.83 -22.28
CA CYS A 23 1.59 3.04 -22.43
C CYS A 23 2.57 3.31 -21.28
N SER A 24 2.81 2.37 -20.37
CA SER A 24 3.74 2.59 -19.25
C SER A 24 4.56 1.36 -18.88
N PHE A 25 5.70 1.62 -18.25
CA PHE A 25 6.45 0.59 -17.55
C PHE A 25 6.86 1.02 -16.15
N ALA A 26 6.99 0.04 -15.25
CA ALA A 26 7.67 0.19 -13.98
C ALA A 26 8.98 -0.60 -13.99
N VAL A 27 9.97 -0.13 -13.25
CA VAL A 27 11.20 -0.84 -12.94
C VAL A 27 11.40 -0.88 -11.44
N GLY A 28 11.95 -1.97 -10.92
CA GLY A 28 12.42 -2.06 -9.55
C GLY A 28 13.84 -2.58 -9.50
N TYR A 29 14.69 -1.99 -8.66
CA TYR A 29 16.11 -2.30 -8.66
C TYR A 29 16.78 -2.04 -7.33
N GLY A 30 17.84 -2.80 -7.03
CA GLY A 30 18.56 -2.66 -5.78
C GLY A 30 19.49 -3.82 -5.51
N ARG A 31 20.01 -3.89 -4.29
CA ARG A 31 20.66 -5.11 -3.79
C ARG A 31 19.60 -6.12 -3.39
N CYS A 32 19.87 -7.41 -3.57
CA CYS A 32 18.88 -8.45 -3.27
C CYS A 32 18.49 -8.50 -1.77
N ASP A 33 19.40 -8.07 -0.88
CA ASP A 33 19.23 -7.97 0.58
C ASP A 33 18.61 -6.64 1.05
N ARG A 34 18.07 -5.84 0.12
CA ARG A 34 17.40 -4.56 0.39
C ARG A 34 16.10 -4.47 -0.40
N ILE A 35 15.22 -3.58 0.04
CA ILE A 35 13.95 -3.27 -0.62
C ILE A 35 14.19 -2.77 -2.05
N GLY A 36 15.19 -1.91 -2.22
CA GLY A 36 15.50 -1.28 -3.49
C GLY A 36 14.69 -0.01 -3.73
N THR A 37 14.65 0.40 -5.00
CA THR A 37 14.01 1.61 -5.49
C THR A 37 13.19 1.27 -6.72
N PHE A 38 12.14 2.05 -6.95
CA PHE A 38 11.19 1.85 -8.03
C PHE A 38 11.14 3.11 -8.89
N GLY A 39 10.83 2.94 -10.17
CA GLY A 39 10.60 4.05 -11.09
C GLY A 39 9.50 3.67 -12.06
N LEU A 40 8.68 4.64 -12.42
CA LEU A 40 7.63 4.51 -13.42
C LEU A 40 7.99 5.39 -14.62
N LYS A 41 7.52 5.02 -15.80
CA LYS A 41 7.59 5.89 -16.97
C LYS A 41 6.40 5.65 -17.88
N GLU A 42 5.82 6.75 -18.34
CA GLU A 42 4.70 6.77 -19.28
C GLU A 42 5.15 7.24 -20.66
N PHE A 43 4.35 6.89 -21.67
CA PHE A 43 4.60 7.12 -23.09
C PHE A 43 3.29 7.45 -23.79
N ASP A 44 3.37 8.08 -24.97
CA ASP A 44 2.17 8.40 -25.75
C ASP A 44 1.57 7.14 -26.39
N THR A 45 2.42 6.15 -26.68
CA THR A 45 2.01 4.90 -27.36
C THR A 45 2.61 3.65 -26.73
N GLU A 46 1.88 2.53 -26.85
CA GLU A 46 2.37 1.22 -26.42
C GLU A 46 3.64 0.80 -27.18
N GLU A 47 3.77 1.18 -28.45
CA GLU A 47 4.94 0.86 -29.25
C GLU A 47 6.21 1.55 -28.73
N GLU A 48 6.10 2.82 -28.32
CA GLU A 48 7.21 3.56 -27.71
C GLU A 48 7.61 2.96 -26.35
N CYS A 49 6.62 2.65 -25.52
CA CYS A 49 6.83 1.96 -24.25
C CYS A 49 7.60 0.65 -24.46
N ARG A 50 7.14 -0.20 -25.38
CA ARG A 50 7.78 -1.47 -25.71
C ARG A 50 9.21 -1.28 -26.22
N LYS A 51 9.44 -0.36 -27.15
CA LYS A 51 10.79 -0.09 -27.69
C LYS A 51 11.77 0.35 -26.61
N GLU A 52 11.35 1.24 -25.72
CA GLU A 52 12.21 1.73 -24.64
C GLU A 52 12.44 0.64 -23.59
N ALA A 53 11.42 -0.13 -23.22
CA ALA A 53 11.51 -1.29 -22.33
C ALA A 53 12.55 -2.32 -22.85
N GLU A 54 12.44 -2.72 -24.12
CA GLU A 54 13.39 -3.65 -24.71
C GLU A 54 14.82 -3.09 -24.79
N LYS A 55 14.96 -1.80 -25.07
CA LYS A 55 16.25 -1.11 -25.11
C LYS A 55 16.92 -1.13 -23.74
N ILE A 56 16.19 -0.86 -22.65
CA ILE A 56 16.77 -0.92 -21.29
C ILE A 56 17.08 -2.36 -20.87
N ILE A 57 16.26 -3.35 -21.26
CA ILE A 57 16.56 -4.78 -21.06
C ILE A 57 17.87 -5.16 -21.74
N ARG A 58 18.04 -4.84 -23.03
CA ARG A 58 19.30 -5.09 -23.76
C ARG A 58 20.50 -4.41 -23.10
N SER A 59 20.32 -3.20 -22.58
CA SER A 59 21.36 -2.47 -21.84
C SER A 59 21.75 -3.17 -20.53
N LYS A 60 20.78 -3.71 -19.78
CA LYS A 60 21.04 -4.47 -18.54
C LYS A 60 21.75 -5.79 -18.82
N ILE A 61 21.33 -6.53 -19.85
CA ILE A 61 21.99 -7.76 -20.28
C ILE A 61 23.45 -7.50 -20.66
N LYS A 62 23.74 -6.43 -21.43
CA LYS A 62 25.12 -6.02 -21.75
C LYS A 62 25.96 -5.67 -20.52
N LYS A 63 25.33 -5.25 -19.42
CA LYS A 63 25.99 -4.97 -18.13
C LYS A 63 26.17 -6.23 -17.27
N GLY A 64 25.83 -7.41 -17.78
CA GLY A 64 25.99 -8.69 -17.11
C GLY A 64 24.80 -9.12 -16.25
N TYR A 65 23.64 -8.45 -16.36
CA TYR A 65 22.41 -8.97 -15.75
C TYR A 65 21.94 -10.19 -16.55
N VAL A 66 21.62 -11.27 -15.84
CA VAL A 66 21.06 -12.49 -16.41
C VAL A 66 19.59 -12.54 -16.05
N GLU A 67 18.75 -12.91 -17.02
CA GLU A 67 17.33 -13.10 -16.78
C GLU A 67 17.10 -14.29 -15.85
N ASP A 68 16.21 -14.10 -14.88
CA ASP A 68 15.77 -15.13 -13.96
C ASP A 68 14.28 -15.38 -14.20
N GLU A 69 13.97 -16.47 -14.91
CA GLU A 69 12.59 -16.86 -15.22
C GLU A 69 11.78 -17.19 -13.95
N ASN A 70 12.46 -17.52 -12.84
CA ASN A 70 11.85 -17.82 -11.55
C ASN A 70 12.08 -16.69 -10.55
N PHE A 71 12.28 -15.45 -11.04
CA PHE A 71 12.48 -14.31 -10.17
C PHE A 71 11.34 -14.19 -9.16
N ASP A 72 11.69 -14.14 -7.89
CA ASP A 72 10.71 -14.08 -6.81
C ASP A 72 10.12 -12.66 -6.69
N PHE A 73 8.98 -12.46 -7.36
CA PHE A 73 8.21 -11.22 -7.27
C PHE A 73 7.34 -11.13 -6.03
N VAL A 74 7.07 -12.25 -5.35
CA VAL A 74 6.10 -12.33 -4.25
C VAL A 74 6.78 -11.99 -2.94
N ASN A 75 8.00 -12.48 -2.69
CA ASN A 75 8.70 -12.20 -1.43
C ASN A 75 9.54 -10.92 -1.49
N ARG A 76 8.99 -9.84 -2.09
CA ARG A 76 9.60 -8.51 -2.09
C ARG A 76 8.63 -7.47 -1.55
N LEU A 77 9.19 -6.42 -0.97
CA LEU A 77 8.43 -5.26 -0.53
C LEU A 77 8.29 -4.26 -1.67
N TYR A 78 7.09 -3.72 -1.84
CA TYR A 78 6.72 -2.80 -2.91
C TYR A 78 6.36 -1.43 -2.34
N LEU A 79 7.23 -0.45 -2.52
CA LEU A 79 7.07 0.90 -2.01
C LEU A 79 7.10 1.87 -3.19
N ASP A 80 6.10 2.71 -3.33
CA ASP A 80 6.08 3.69 -4.41
C ASP A 80 7.15 4.78 -4.20
N ASN A 81 7.30 5.57 -5.25
CA ASN A 81 8.12 6.76 -5.25
C ASN A 81 7.19 7.98 -5.35
N GLU A 82 7.41 8.99 -4.50
CA GLU A 82 6.68 10.25 -4.48
C GLU A 82 6.59 10.94 -5.85
N GLU A 83 7.58 10.71 -6.74
CA GLU A 83 7.56 11.28 -8.10
C GLU A 83 6.37 10.82 -8.95
N TYR A 84 5.87 9.60 -8.73
CA TYR A 84 4.87 8.96 -9.58
C TYR A 84 3.61 8.51 -8.84
N GLY A 85 3.60 8.60 -7.50
CA GLY A 85 2.47 8.21 -6.68
C GLY A 85 2.15 6.71 -6.73
N LEU A 86 0.91 6.39 -6.35
CA LEU A 86 0.37 5.04 -6.31
C LEU A 86 0.20 4.45 -7.73
N ASN A 87 0.68 3.22 -7.94
CA ASN A 87 0.48 2.54 -9.21
C ASN A 87 0.33 1.00 -9.06
N PRO A 88 -0.52 0.34 -9.87
CA PRO A 88 -0.63 -1.12 -9.88
C PRO A 88 0.71 -1.81 -10.17
N LYS A 89 1.55 -1.22 -11.04
CA LYS A 89 2.85 -1.81 -11.44
C LYS A 89 3.93 -1.73 -10.37
N THR A 90 3.78 -0.83 -9.41
CA THR A 90 4.66 -0.65 -8.25
C THR A 90 4.03 -1.17 -6.95
N SER A 91 2.87 -1.83 -7.04
CA SER A 91 2.23 -2.53 -5.93
C SER A 91 2.55 -4.02 -5.94
N HIS A 92 2.41 -4.67 -4.78
CA HIS A 92 2.62 -6.11 -4.69
C HIS A 92 1.67 -6.85 -5.65
N PRO A 93 2.10 -7.91 -6.37
CA PRO A 93 1.27 -8.64 -7.34
C PRO A 93 -0.11 -9.06 -6.82
N ARG A 94 -0.18 -9.59 -5.58
CA ARG A 94 -1.45 -9.94 -4.93
C ARG A 94 -2.36 -8.73 -4.68
N PHE A 95 -1.80 -7.56 -4.37
CA PHE A 95 -2.60 -6.35 -4.19
C PHE A 95 -3.18 -5.93 -5.55
N ALA A 96 -2.34 -5.80 -6.58
CA ALA A 96 -2.77 -5.41 -7.92
C ALA A 96 -3.77 -6.39 -8.56
N GLU A 97 -3.68 -7.68 -8.22
CA GLU A 97 -4.60 -8.71 -8.71
C GLU A 97 -5.96 -8.66 -8.00
N HIS A 98 -6.00 -8.28 -6.72
CA HIS A 98 -7.20 -8.32 -5.88
C HIS A 98 -7.94 -6.97 -5.83
N PHE A 99 -7.22 -5.87 -5.64
CA PHE A 99 -7.73 -4.50 -5.53
C PHE A 99 -7.63 -3.80 -6.89
N ARG A 100 -8.68 -3.96 -7.71
CA ARG A 100 -8.68 -3.58 -9.13
C ARG A 100 -9.34 -2.24 -9.44
N GLU A 101 -10.13 -1.71 -8.52
CA GLU A 101 -10.80 -0.43 -8.71
C GLU A 101 -9.79 0.72 -8.69
N ASP A 102 -10.03 1.74 -9.51
CA ASP A 102 -9.09 2.86 -9.68
C ASP A 102 -8.89 3.66 -8.38
N PHE A 103 -9.90 3.73 -7.52
CA PHE A 103 -9.83 4.48 -6.25
C PHE A 103 -8.73 3.95 -5.31
N TYR A 104 -8.34 2.67 -5.40
CA TYR A 104 -7.23 2.13 -4.58
C TYR A 104 -5.87 2.77 -4.87
N TYR A 105 -5.76 3.48 -6.00
CA TYR A 105 -4.58 4.21 -6.44
C TYR A 105 -4.83 5.72 -6.46
N SER A 106 -5.94 6.19 -5.90
CA SER A 106 -6.22 7.62 -5.75
C SER A 106 -5.51 8.17 -4.53
N GLU A 107 -4.78 9.27 -4.73
CA GLU A 107 -4.10 10.03 -3.68
C GLU A 107 -4.88 11.31 -3.31
N CYS A 108 -6.10 11.48 -3.81
CA CYS A 108 -6.91 12.68 -3.58
C CYS A 108 -8.41 12.41 -3.41
N ASP A 109 -8.83 11.15 -3.56
CA ASP A 109 -10.18 10.75 -3.19
C ASP A 109 -10.17 10.48 -1.69
N GLU A 110 -10.74 11.40 -0.91
CA GLU A 110 -10.82 11.29 0.55
C GLU A 110 -11.30 9.90 0.98
N GLU A 111 -12.16 9.26 0.15
CA GLU A 111 -12.76 7.95 0.40
C GLU A 111 -11.87 6.74 0.10
N ALA A 112 -10.79 6.94 -0.63
CA ALA A 112 -9.80 5.91 -0.89
C ALA A 112 -8.94 5.63 0.35
N PRO A 113 -8.31 4.42 0.45
CA PRO A 113 -7.48 4.06 1.58
C PRO A 113 -6.33 5.03 1.90
N PHE A 114 -5.86 5.77 0.89
CA PHE A 114 -4.68 6.65 0.97
C PHE A 114 -4.94 8.05 0.40
N GLY A 115 -6.20 8.41 0.12
CA GLY A 115 -6.51 9.66 -0.56
C GLY A 115 -6.85 10.82 0.39
N SER A 116 -7.15 10.53 1.66
CA SER A 116 -7.17 11.53 2.74
C SER A 116 -5.75 11.84 3.23
N ASP A 117 -5.57 13.01 3.87
CA ASP A 117 -4.30 13.42 4.47
C ASP A 117 -3.80 12.37 5.49
N GLU A 118 -4.68 11.89 6.38
CA GLU A 118 -4.31 10.86 7.37
C GLU A 118 -3.96 9.51 6.73
N GLY A 119 -4.68 9.11 5.67
CA GLY A 119 -4.40 7.90 4.92
C GLY A 119 -3.06 7.97 4.19
N HIS A 120 -2.77 9.10 3.55
CA HIS A 120 -1.51 9.37 2.87
C HIS A 120 -0.33 9.38 3.86
N ASP A 121 -0.46 10.11 4.97
CA ASP A 121 0.56 10.20 6.02
C ASP A 121 0.84 8.84 6.65
N THR A 122 -0.19 8.01 6.82
CA THR A 122 -0.04 6.61 7.27
C THR A 122 0.85 5.82 6.32
N LEU A 123 0.57 5.86 5.01
CA LEU A 123 1.35 5.11 4.02
C LEU A 123 2.80 5.59 3.95
N THR A 124 3.00 6.91 3.88
CA THR A 124 4.32 7.54 3.85
C THR A 124 5.11 7.23 5.12
N GLY A 125 4.46 7.30 6.29
CA GLY A 125 5.05 6.89 7.56
C GLY A 125 5.54 5.43 7.52
N ILE A 126 4.69 4.50 7.08
CA ILE A 126 5.07 3.08 6.94
C ILE A 126 6.28 2.90 6.01
N TYR A 127 6.31 3.61 4.87
CA TYR A 127 7.42 3.57 3.93
C TYR A 127 8.76 4.03 4.55
N GLU A 128 8.72 4.99 5.46
CA GLU A 128 9.90 5.39 6.20
C GLU A 128 10.32 4.37 7.27
N TYR A 129 9.35 3.90 8.06
CA TYR A 129 9.62 2.99 9.18
C TYR A 129 10.18 1.66 8.70
N ILE A 130 9.59 1.05 7.67
CA ILE A 130 10.06 -0.23 7.11
C ILE A 130 11.50 -0.15 6.59
N ARG A 131 11.92 1.01 6.07
CA ARG A 131 13.31 1.19 5.61
C ARG A 131 14.31 1.30 6.76
N LYS A 132 13.87 1.80 7.92
CA LYS A 132 14.70 2.02 9.12
C LYS A 132 14.67 0.83 10.08
N MET A 133 13.59 0.03 10.08
CA MET A 133 13.32 -1.03 11.04
C MET A 133 13.05 -2.37 10.33
N PRO A 134 13.99 -3.33 10.39
CA PRO A 134 13.81 -4.65 9.77
C PRO A 134 12.62 -5.45 10.33
N ASP A 135 12.30 -5.26 11.61
CA ASP A 135 11.23 -5.98 12.33
C ASP A 135 9.98 -5.10 12.48
N PHE A 136 9.62 -4.37 11.43
CA PHE A 136 8.46 -3.48 11.46
C PHE A 136 7.15 -4.27 11.69
N ASP A 137 6.40 -3.85 12.71
CA ASP A 137 5.14 -4.46 13.10
C ASP A 137 3.95 -3.60 12.63
N PHE A 138 3.23 -4.10 11.63
CA PHE A 138 2.03 -3.45 11.10
C PHE A 138 0.87 -3.46 12.11
N ASP A 139 0.77 -4.45 13.01
CA ASP A 139 -0.31 -4.52 13.98
C ASP A 139 -0.20 -3.43 15.05
N ALA A 140 1.03 -3.16 15.49
CA ALA A 140 1.32 -2.14 16.49
C ALA A 140 1.38 -0.72 15.89
N PHE A 141 1.54 -0.59 14.57
CA PHE A 141 1.74 0.70 13.91
C PHE A 141 0.62 1.73 14.15
N PRO A 142 -0.68 1.41 14.04
CA PRO A 142 -1.74 2.43 14.15
C PRO A 142 -1.72 3.15 15.50
N ARG A 143 -1.63 2.40 16.60
CA ARG A 143 -1.51 2.96 17.95
C ARG A 143 -0.26 3.84 18.06
N LYS A 144 0.88 3.30 17.64
CA LYS A 144 2.16 3.99 17.72
C LYS A 144 2.14 5.30 16.93
N PHE A 145 1.61 5.28 15.71
CA PHE A 145 1.54 6.44 14.85
C PHE A 145 0.65 7.53 15.45
N ILE A 146 -0.56 7.18 15.89
CA ILE A 146 -1.48 8.12 16.53
C ILE A 146 -0.89 8.72 17.82
N GLU A 147 -0.35 7.89 18.70
CA GLU A 147 0.11 8.34 20.02
C GLU A 147 1.46 9.09 19.93
N GLU A 148 2.40 8.64 19.09
CA GLU A 148 3.75 9.21 19.03
C GLU A 148 3.94 10.28 17.95
N ALA A 149 3.33 10.11 16.77
CA ALA A 149 3.51 11.04 15.64
C ALA A 149 2.42 12.11 15.62
N CYS A 150 1.15 11.74 15.80
CA CYS A 150 0.03 12.68 15.81
C CYS A 150 -0.16 13.35 17.18
N GLY A 151 0.37 12.75 18.26
CA GLY A 151 0.20 13.26 19.63
C GLY A 151 -1.24 13.15 20.14
N MET A 152 -1.98 12.16 19.63
CA MET A 152 -3.41 11.96 19.86
C MET A 152 -3.66 10.67 20.65
N THR A 153 -4.92 10.44 21.02
CA THR A 153 -5.29 9.20 21.74
C THR A 153 -5.80 8.16 20.75
N TYR A 154 -5.15 6.99 20.72
CA TYR A 154 -5.63 5.88 19.90
C TYR A 154 -6.90 5.27 20.50
N VAL A 155 -7.97 5.23 19.71
CA VAL A 155 -9.26 4.64 20.06
C VAL A 155 -9.56 3.48 19.12
N ALA A 156 -9.45 2.24 19.62
CA ALA A 156 -9.74 1.04 18.83
C ALA A 156 -11.24 0.93 18.49
N ALA A 157 -11.57 0.37 17.33
CA ALA A 157 -12.93 0.09 16.87
C ALA A 157 -13.51 -1.18 17.52
N ASP A 158 -13.68 -1.15 18.83
CA ASP A 158 -14.12 -2.32 19.62
C ASP A 158 -15.65 -2.52 19.64
N THR A 159 -16.41 -1.49 19.25
CA THR A 159 -17.89 -1.53 19.15
C THR A 159 -18.36 -1.00 17.79
N LEU A 160 -19.45 -1.59 17.31
CA LEU A 160 -20.23 -1.14 16.15
C LEU A 160 -21.70 -0.89 16.53
N ASP A 161 -22.01 -0.81 17.83
CA ASP A 161 -23.33 -0.40 18.26
C ASP A 161 -23.54 1.09 17.96
N ALA A 162 -24.58 1.42 17.20
CA ALA A 162 -24.78 2.78 16.70
C ALA A 162 -25.05 3.77 17.84
N GLU A 163 -25.77 3.36 18.90
CA GLU A 163 -26.06 4.25 20.04
C GLU A 163 -24.79 4.52 20.85
N GLU A 164 -23.99 3.48 21.09
CA GLU A 164 -22.70 3.60 21.79
C GLU A 164 -21.71 4.47 21.01
N VAL A 165 -21.57 4.24 19.70
CA VAL A 165 -20.67 5.04 18.85
C VAL A 165 -21.10 6.51 18.82
N GLN A 166 -22.39 6.80 18.72
CA GLN A 166 -22.91 8.17 18.75
C GLN A 166 -22.71 8.85 20.10
N GLU A 167 -22.85 8.11 21.21
CA GLU A 167 -22.57 8.62 22.55
C GLU A 167 -21.08 8.97 22.69
N MET A 168 -20.19 8.07 22.26
CA MET A 168 -18.74 8.28 22.28
C MET A 168 -18.31 9.47 21.42
N SER A 169 -18.92 9.63 20.23
CA SER A 169 -18.60 10.72 19.31
C SER A 169 -19.33 12.04 19.63
N SER A 170 -20.03 12.14 20.77
CA SER A 170 -20.73 13.37 21.16
C SER A 170 -19.77 14.50 21.57
N ASP A 171 -18.56 14.15 22.00
CA ASP A 171 -17.47 15.08 22.28
C ASP A 171 -16.55 15.21 21.07
N MET A 172 -16.34 16.45 20.60
CA MET A 172 -15.56 16.75 19.39
C MET A 172 -14.12 16.21 19.43
N MET A 173 -13.46 16.22 20.59
CA MET A 173 -12.11 15.70 20.72
C MET A 173 -12.11 14.16 20.62
N THR A 174 -13.09 13.51 21.24
CA THR A 174 -13.25 12.06 21.18
C THR A 174 -13.60 11.59 19.77
N GLU A 175 -14.52 12.29 19.09
CA GLU A 175 -14.85 12.07 17.69
C GLU A 175 -13.61 12.15 16.79
N MET A 176 -12.82 13.24 16.91
CA MET A 176 -11.59 13.42 16.14
C MET A 176 -10.58 12.29 16.40
N ASN A 177 -10.39 11.88 17.65
CA ASN A 177 -9.52 10.75 18.00
C ASN A 177 -10.01 9.42 17.39
N MET A 178 -11.33 9.17 17.40
CA MET A 178 -11.92 7.98 16.80
C MET A 178 -11.71 7.94 15.29
N VAL A 179 -12.02 9.05 14.60
CA VAL A 179 -11.91 9.17 13.15
C VAL A 179 -10.48 8.94 12.69
N GLN A 180 -9.51 9.63 13.30
CA GLN A 180 -8.11 9.44 12.92
C GLN A 180 -7.62 8.02 13.23
N SER A 181 -8.02 7.46 14.38
CA SER A 181 -7.66 6.09 14.73
C SER A 181 -8.21 5.09 13.70
N ASP A 182 -9.42 5.30 13.20
CA ASP A 182 -10.04 4.45 12.19
C ASP A 182 -9.35 4.59 10.83
N ILE A 183 -9.09 5.82 10.37
CA ILE A 183 -8.39 6.08 9.12
C ILE A 183 -7.01 5.45 9.11
N VAL A 184 -6.20 5.72 10.13
CA VAL A 184 -4.86 5.14 10.26
C VAL A 184 -4.93 3.62 10.33
N THR A 185 -5.93 3.05 11.02
CA THR A 185 -6.07 1.59 11.15
C THR A 185 -6.39 0.92 9.82
N TYR A 186 -7.40 1.39 9.07
CA TYR A 186 -7.71 0.79 7.77
C TYR A 186 -6.61 1.06 6.75
N ALA A 187 -6.01 2.26 6.74
CA ALA A 187 -4.94 2.60 5.81
C ALA A 187 -3.71 1.71 6.06
N THR A 188 -3.39 1.40 7.32
CA THR A 188 -2.34 0.43 7.67
C THR A 188 -2.64 -0.97 7.14
N ALA A 189 -3.91 -1.42 7.23
CA ALA A 189 -4.33 -2.71 6.70
C ALA A 189 -4.11 -2.81 5.17
N PHE A 190 -4.56 -1.80 4.42
CA PHE A 190 -4.31 -1.73 2.98
C PHE A 190 -2.83 -1.60 2.65
N ALA A 191 -2.07 -0.80 3.41
CA ALA A 191 -0.64 -0.62 3.22
C ALA A 191 0.12 -1.95 3.40
N GLN A 192 -0.22 -2.75 4.41
CA GLN A 192 0.40 -4.06 4.60
C GLN A 192 0.20 -4.94 3.36
N ILE A 193 -1.02 -5.02 2.83
CA ILE A 193 -1.30 -5.84 1.65
C ILE A 193 -0.59 -5.28 0.42
N LYS A 194 -0.65 -3.96 0.23
CA LYS A 194 -0.02 -3.27 -0.90
C LYS A 194 1.48 -3.51 -0.96
N ILE A 195 2.14 -3.47 0.20
CA ILE A 195 3.59 -3.58 0.32
C ILE A 195 4.04 -5.04 0.27
N THR A 196 3.35 -5.93 0.98
CA THR A 196 3.82 -7.29 1.28
C THR A 196 3.02 -8.40 0.60
N GLY A 197 1.82 -8.09 0.10
CA GLY A 197 0.88 -9.10 -0.40
C GLY A 197 0.31 -10.01 0.68
N LEU A 198 0.39 -9.60 1.94
CA LEU A 198 -0.03 -10.34 3.12
C LEU A 198 -0.74 -9.38 4.07
N ILE A 199 -1.58 -9.92 4.96
CA ILE A 199 -2.17 -9.14 6.04
C ILE A 199 -2.27 -9.97 7.32
N SER A 200 -1.99 -9.35 8.46
CA SER A 200 -2.28 -9.98 9.75
C SER A 200 -3.78 -10.19 9.93
N SER A 201 -4.18 -11.34 10.45
CA SER A 201 -5.60 -11.61 10.75
C SER A 201 -6.20 -10.55 11.69
N GLY A 202 -5.42 -10.11 12.68
CA GLY A 202 -5.85 -9.10 13.65
C GLY A 202 -6.00 -7.72 13.00
N LEU A 203 -5.00 -7.28 12.22
CA LEU A 203 -5.08 -6.00 11.51
C LEU A 203 -6.20 -5.99 10.47
N LYS A 204 -6.42 -7.11 9.78
CA LYS A 204 -7.52 -7.28 8.83
C LYS A 204 -8.87 -7.04 9.51
N GLU A 205 -9.11 -7.69 10.64
CA GLU A 205 -10.34 -7.52 11.41
C GLU A 205 -10.50 -6.06 11.87
N ARG A 206 -9.47 -5.47 12.50
CA ARG A 206 -9.50 -4.08 12.96
C ARG A 206 -9.72 -3.08 11.82
N GLY A 207 -9.12 -3.29 10.65
CA GLY A 207 -9.33 -2.45 9.47
C GLY A 207 -10.77 -2.49 8.98
N ILE A 208 -11.41 -3.66 8.97
CA ILE A 208 -12.83 -3.79 8.61
C ILE A 208 -13.73 -3.11 9.65
N GLN A 209 -13.44 -3.29 10.95
CA GLN A 209 -14.19 -2.63 12.02
C GLN A 209 -14.06 -1.10 11.94
N ALA A 210 -12.87 -0.59 11.67
CA ALA A 210 -12.61 0.84 11.51
C ALA A 210 -13.45 1.46 10.37
N ILE A 211 -13.48 0.83 9.18
CA ILE A 211 -14.31 1.32 8.06
C ILE A 211 -15.79 1.31 8.44
N LYS A 212 -16.27 0.25 9.11
CA LYS A 212 -17.66 0.15 9.55
C LYS A 212 -18.02 1.15 10.62
N ARG A 213 -17.11 1.47 11.54
CA ARG A 213 -17.36 2.43 12.62
C ARG A 213 -17.45 3.86 12.07
N LEU A 214 -16.62 4.21 11.09
CA LEU A 214 -16.65 5.54 10.47
C LEU A 214 -18.02 5.90 9.88
N SER A 215 -18.75 4.94 9.31
CA SER A 215 -20.08 5.19 8.76
C SER A 215 -21.17 5.38 9.82
N LEU A 216 -20.85 5.17 11.10
CA LEU A 216 -21.76 5.37 12.24
C LEU A 216 -21.55 6.73 12.93
N ILE A 217 -20.47 7.45 12.63
CA ILE A 217 -20.17 8.78 13.19
C ILE A 217 -20.97 9.82 12.40
N ASP A 218 -21.96 10.46 13.04
CA ASP A 218 -22.89 11.42 12.40
C ASP A 218 -22.17 12.72 11.97
N GLY A 219 -22.55 13.28 10.81
CA GLY A 219 -22.00 14.55 10.30
C GLY A 219 -20.69 14.45 9.50
N MET A 220 -20.06 13.29 9.48
CA MET A 220 -19.00 12.95 8.53
C MET A 220 -19.60 12.79 7.12
N PRO A 221 -18.95 13.21 6.00
CA PRO A 221 -19.49 13.04 4.63
C PRO A 221 -19.68 11.57 4.19
N TRP A 222 -19.50 10.65 5.12
CA TRP A 222 -19.22 9.23 5.01
C TRP A 222 -20.42 8.36 5.41
N ASN A 223 -21.63 8.72 4.98
CA ASN A 223 -22.71 7.71 4.94
C ASN A 223 -22.21 6.56 4.06
N GLU A 224 -22.27 5.30 4.52
CA GLU A 224 -21.67 4.13 3.84
C GLU A 224 -21.78 4.24 2.31
N ASN A 225 -20.70 4.72 1.69
CA ASN A 225 -20.64 4.99 0.27
C ASN A 225 -20.20 3.72 -0.46
N GLU A 226 -20.33 3.72 -1.79
CA GLU A 226 -20.00 2.55 -2.60
C GLU A 226 -18.53 2.11 -2.43
N ILE A 227 -17.62 3.06 -2.17
CA ILE A 227 -16.19 2.83 -1.98
C ILE A 227 -15.91 2.06 -0.68
N GLN A 228 -16.46 2.50 0.46
CA GLN A 228 -16.25 1.86 1.75
C GLN A 228 -16.80 0.42 1.78
N ARG A 229 -17.99 0.21 1.18
CA ARG A 229 -18.55 -1.14 1.06
C ARG A 229 -17.62 -2.04 0.23
N LYS A 230 -17.11 -1.51 -0.88
CA LYS A 230 -16.15 -2.21 -1.74
C LYS A 230 -14.84 -2.52 -1.01
N MET A 231 -14.31 -1.59 -0.24
CA MET A 231 -13.14 -1.78 0.63
C MET A 231 -13.35 -2.91 1.64
N ILE A 232 -14.52 -2.95 2.30
CA ILE A 232 -14.86 -4.01 3.24
C ILE A 232 -14.94 -5.37 2.54
N ASP A 233 -15.64 -5.46 1.41
CA ASP A 233 -15.80 -6.71 0.64
C ASP A 233 -14.47 -7.24 0.12
N ASP A 234 -13.60 -6.34 -0.38
CA ASP A 234 -12.28 -6.71 -0.88
C ASP A 234 -11.34 -7.12 0.25
N LEU A 235 -11.34 -6.41 1.39
CA LEU A 235 -10.60 -6.88 2.57
C LEU A 235 -11.09 -8.26 3.01
N MET A 236 -12.41 -8.44 3.18
CA MET A 236 -13.00 -9.72 3.60
C MET A 236 -12.58 -10.88 2.70
N SER A 237 -12.62 -10.67 1.37
CA SER A 237 -12.27 -11.70 0.38
C SER A 237 -10.76 -11.92 0.19
N PHE A 238 -9.89 -11.03 0.69
CA PHE A 238 -8.44 -11.20 0.59
C PHE A 238 -7.95 -12.35 1.48
N SER A 239 -7.37 -13.39 0.88
CA SER A 239 -7.13 -14.68 1.55
C SER A 239 -5.71 -14.89 2.07
N PHE A 240 -4.76 -14.03 1.70
CA PHE A 240 -3.35 -14.21 2.05
C PHE A 240 -3.04 -13.57 3.42
N THR A 241 -3.09 -14.39 4.47
CA THR A 241 -2.86 -13.96 5.85
C THR A 241 -1.51 -14.42 6.39
N VAL A 242 -1.00 -13.70 7.40
CA VAL A 242 0.19 -14.05 8.21
C VAL A 242 -0.15 -14.21 9.68
#